data_AF-A0A962HUZ2-F1
#
_entry.id   AF-A0A962HUZ2-F1
#
_cell.length_a   1.000
_cell.length_b   1.000
_cell.length_c   1.000
_cell.angle_alpha   90.00
_cell.angle_beta   90.00
_cell.angle_gamma   90.00
#
_symmetry.space_group_name_H-M   'P 1'
#
loop_
_entity.id
_entity.type
_entity.pdbx_description
1 polymer ?
#
loop_
_entity_poly.entity_id
_entity_poly.type
_entity_poly.pdbx_seq_one_letter_code
_entity_poly.pdbx_strand_id
1 'polypeptide(L)'
;MASKPKKPIPSGGKTRNATSRPARKHTARHRVTATESPSAAARPRIARVAKGKRPQYFSDPAIDKILWITLTLCEELSVTRDRLDTVERLLEKERVLKKSAVDDYEPDAKAEAQREQRRADYIDRVLRTVSAELQELSGRTAPSMEEAIAAVES
;
A
#
# COMPACT_ATOMS: atom_id res chain seq x y z
N MET A 1 29.08 -47.39 71.86
CA MET A 1 30.33 -46.58 71.93
C MET A 1 29.96 -45.23 71.33
N ALA A 2 29.70 -44.16 72.09
CA ALA A 2 30.65 -43.35 72.88
C ALA A 2 31.73 -42.73 71.97
N SER A 3 32.03 -41.41 71.99
CA SER A 3 31.82 -40.42 73.05
C SER A 3 31.70 -38.96 72.54
N LYS A 4 31.11 -38.07 73.35
CA LYS A 4 31.26 -36.59 73.24
C LYS A 4 32.44 -36.14 74.12
N PRO A 5 33.15 -35.05 73.80
CA PRO A 5 32.83 -33.73 74.42
C PRO A 5 33.01 -32.57 73.39
N LYS A 6 32.96 -31.25 73.67
CA LYS A 6 32.65 -30.41 74.86
C LYS A 6 32.07 -29.04 74.37
N LYS A 7 31.92 -28.07 75.28
CA LYS A 7 31.97 -26.61 75.03
C LYS A 7 32.91 -25.96 76.07
N PRO A 8 33.40 -24.73 75.83
CA PRO A 8 32.93 -23.61 76.67
C PRO A 8 32.69 -22.29 75.89
N ILE A 9 32.20 -21.26 76.59
CA ILE A 9 31.81 -19.93 76.08
C ILE A 9 32.61 -18.87 76.85
N PRO A 10 33.21 -17.87 76.17
CA PRO A 10 32.91 -16.44 76.42
C PRO A 10 32.90 -15.58 75.13
N SER A 11 32.53 -14.29 75.10
CA SER A 11 31.44 -13.55 75.79
C SER A 11 31.34 -12.12 75.20
N GLY A 12 30.17 -11.46 75.27
CA GLY A 12 30.02 -9.99 75.08
C GLY A 12 29.70 -9.50 73.65
N GLY A 13 28.51 -8.92 73.46
CA GLY A 13 28.06 -8.36 72.16
C GLY A 13 26.67 -7.74 72.25
N LYS A 14 26.59 -6.55 72.86
CA LYS A 14 25.34 -5.85 73.24
C LYS A 14 24.65 -5.19 72.02
N THR A 15 23.33 -4.94 72.13
CA THR A 15 22.50 -4.02 71.30
C THR A 15 22.08 -4.51 69.90
N ARG A 16 20.91 -4.13 69.34
CA ARG A 16 19.74 -3.37 69.84
C ARG A 16 18.49 -3.68 68.97
N ASN A 17 17.33 -3.25 69.46
CA ASN A 17 16.01 -3.39 68.84
C ASN A 17 15.89 -2.91 67.39
N ALA A 18 14.86 -3.45 66.73
CA ALA A 18 14.30 -2.97 65.48
C ALA A 18 14.10 -1.43 65.44
N THR A 19 14.47 -0.82 64.32
CA THR A 19 13.97 0.48 63.88
C THR A 19 13.48 0.37 62.44
N SER A 20 12.32 0.99 62.19
CA SER A 20 11.58 0.93 60.93
C SER A 20 12.27 1.66 59.79
N ARG A 21 12.23 1.09 58.57
CA ARG A 21 12.37 1.86 57.32
C ARG A 21 10.99 2.01 56.66
N PRO A 22 10.58 3.23 56.27
CA PRO A 22 9.18 3.51 55.96
C PRO A 22 8.76 2.96 54.59
N ALA A 23 7.48 2.61 54.48
CA ALA A 23 6.85 2.29 53.21
C ALA A 23 6.97 3.46 52.23
N ARG A 24 7.54 3.20 51.05
CA ARG A 24 7.63 4.16 49.96
C ARG A 24 6.22 4.46 49.44
N LYS A 25 5.65 5.58 49.85
CA LYS A 25 4.31 6.02 49.42
C LYS A 25 4.30 6.12 47.89
N HIS A 26 3.48 5.29 47.23
CA HIS A 26 3.12 5.49 45.84
C HIS A 26 2.23 6.74 45.76
N THR A 27 2.83 7.89 45.44
CA THR A 27 2.07 9.10 45.13
C THR A 27 1.25 8.87 43.87
N ALA A 28 0.05 9.47 43.84
CA ALA A 28 -1.00 9.13 42.89
C ALA A 28 -0.53 9.22 41.42
N ARG A 29 -0.89 8.20 40.63
CA ARG A 29 -0.89 8.33 39.17
C ARG A 29 -1.85 9.46 38.82
N HIS A 30 -1.35 10.54 38.24
CA HIS A 30 -2.20 11.53 37.59
C HIS A 30 -2.98 10.84 36.46
N ARG A 31 -4.28 10.64 36.69
CA ARG A 31 -5.21 10.24 35.63
C ARG A 31 -5.35 11.44 34.71
N VAL A 32 -4.55 11.48 33.64
CA VAL A 32 -4.73 12.46 32.56
C VAL A 32 -6.09 12.17 31.95
N THR A 33 -7.06 13.02 32.26
CA THR A 33 -8.35 13.07 31.61
C THR A 33 -8.14 13.41 30.14
N ALA A 34 -8.83 12.68 29.26
CA ALA A 34 -8.81 12.97 27.83
C ALA A 34 -9.45 14.35 27.58
N THR A 35 -8.60 15.37 27.38
CA THR A 35 -9.00 16.60 26.70
C THR A 35 -8.56 16.49 25.27
N GLU A 36 -9.53 16.63 24.36
CA GLU A 36 -9.45 16.42 22.93
C GLU A 36 -8.17 16.98 22.31
N SER A 37 -7.46 16.15 21.53
CA SER A 37 -6.36 16.65 20.70
C SER A 37 -6.94 17.61 19.66
N PRO A 38 -6.35 18.81 19.47
CA PRO A 38 -6.89 19.79 18.55
C PRO A 38 -6.98 19.20 17.14
N SER A 39 -8.12 19.45 16.51
CA SER A 39 -8.52 18.98 15.19
C SER A 39 -7.35 18.83 14.23
N ALA A 40 -7.29 17.69 13.54
CA ALA A 40 -6.35 17.43 12.45
C ALA A 40 -6.68 18.36 11.26
N ALA A 41 -6.24 19.62 11.37
CA ALA A 41 -6.44 20.65 10.38
C ALA A 41 -5.98 20.12 9.03
N ALA A 42 -6.92 20.05 8.08
CA ALA A 42 -6.69 19.47 6.77
C ALA A 42 -5.53 20.21 6.10
N ARG A 43 -4.36 19.55 6.03
CA ARG A 43 -3.16 20.14 5.43
C ARG A 43 -3.53 20.59 4.02
N PRO A 44 -3.37 21.88 3.65
CA PRO A 44 -3.80 22.37 2.35
C PRO A 44 -3.08 21.58 1.27
N ARG A 45 -3.85 20.88 0.43
CA ARG A 45 -3.31 20.12 -0.69
C ARG A 45 -2.87 21.12 -1.76
N ILE A 46 -1.63 21.58 -1.65
CA ILE A 46 -1.01 22.45 -2.66
C ILE A 46 -1.00 21.69 -3.98
N ALA A 47 -1.81 22.15 -4.94
CA ALA A 47 -1.81 21.61 -6.29
C ALA A 47 -0.45 21.89 -6.93
N ARG A 48 0.39 20.86 -7.06
CA ARG A 48 1.68 20.93 -7.76
C ARG A 48 1.46 20.95 -9.28
N VAL A 49 0.84 22.02 -9.78
CA VAL A 49 0.76 22.29 -11.21
C VAL A 49 2.04 23.02 -11.61
N ALA A 50 2.85 22.38 -12.45
CA ALA A 50 4.06 23.00 -12.99
C ALA A 50 3.70 24.26 -13.79
N LYS A 51 4.29 25.41 -13.44
CA LYS A 51 4.07 26.67 -14.14
C LYS A 51 4.95 26.71 -15.40
N GLY A 52 4.37 26.36 -16.54
CA GLY A 52 5.02 26.47 -17.85
C GLY A 52 4.18 25.84 -18.96
N LYS A 53 4.42 26.25 -20.22
CA LYS A 53 4.00 25.42 -21.36
C LYS A 53 4.80 24.11 -21.30
N ARG A 54 4.15 22.96 -21.49
CA ARG A 54 4.86 21.69 -21.68
C ARG A 54 5.82 21.85 -22.86
N PRO A 55 7.09 21.40 -22.76
CA PRO A 55 7.97 21.38 -23.93
C PRO A 55 7.36 20.48 -25.00
N GLN A 56 7.39 20.96 -26.23
CA GLN A 56 7.00 20.24 -27.43
C GLN A 56 8.30 19.72 -28.06
N TYR A 57 8.45 18.41 -28.17
CA TYR A 57 9.65 17.77 -28.72
C TYR A 57 9.48 17.38 -30.18
N PHE A 58 8.24 17.17 -30.63
CA PHE A 58 7.93 16.72 -31.99
C PHE A 58 7.11 17.74 -32.79
N SER A 59 7.16 17.62 -34.11
CA SER A 59 6.36 18.46 -35.03
C SER A 59 4.86 18.26 -34.85
N ASP A 60 4.43 17.02 -34.59
CA ASP A 60 3.04 16.67 -34.28
C ASP A 60 2.80 16.64 -32.75
N PRO A 61 1.95 17.52 -32.20
CA PRO A 61 1.58 17.52 -30.80
C PRO A 61 0.88 16.24 -30.30
N ALA A 62 0.40 15.36 -31.19
CA ALA A 62 -0.13 14.05 -30.80
C ALA A 62 0.99 13.11 -30.31
N ILE A 63 2.17 13.14 -30.94
CA ILE A 63 3.32 12.32 -30.55
C ILE A 63 3.81 12.73 -29.16
N ASP A 64 3.90 14.03 -28.88
CA ASP A 64 4.24 14.53 -27.54
C ASP A 64 3.24 14.05 -26.47
N LYS A 65 1.94 14.04 -26.76
CA LYS A 65 0.92 13.51 -25.81
C LYS A 65 1.15 12.02 -25.52
N ILE A 66 1.42 11.21 -26.56
CA ILE A 66 1.69 9.78 -26.42
C ILE A 66 2.98 9.55 -25.61
N LEU A 67 4.04 10.35 -25.84
CA LEU A 67 5.26 10.32 -25.04
C LEU A 67 4.97 10.61 -23.57
N TRP A 68 4.23 11.68 -23.26
CA TRP A 68 3.87 12.02 -21.88
C TRP A 68 3.05 10.92 -21.19
N ILE A 69 2.06 10.34 -21.89
CA ILE A 69 1.27 9.22 -21.36
C ILE A 69 2.18 8.01 -21.08
N THR A 70 3.07 7.67 -22.01
CA THR A 70 4.00 6.54 -21.88
C THR A 70 4.96 6.74 -20.70
N LEU A 71 5.54 7.93 -20.55
CA LEU A 71 6.43 8.25 -19.42
C LEU A 71 5.71 8.11 -18.08
N THR A 72 4.52 8.69 -17.93
CA THR A 72 3.73 8.56 -16.69
C THR A 72 3.33 7.11 -16.40
N LEU A 73 2.98 6.31 -17.42
CA LEU A 73 2.73 4.87 -17.24
C LEU A 73 3.99 4.10 -16.81
N CYS A 74 5.17 4.46 -17.34
CA CYS A 74 6.45 3.88 -16.91
C CYS A 74 6.80 4.23 -15.46
N GLU A 75 6.55 5.48 -15.03
CA GLU A 75 6.74 5.93 -13.64
C GLU A 75 5.85 5.13 -12.67
N GLU A 76 4.55 5.05 -12.94
CA GLU A 76 3.58 4.28 -12.12
C GLU A 76 3.90 2.77 -12.12
N LEU A 77 4.35 2.21 -13.24
CA LEU A 77 4.80 0.82 -13.33
C LEU A 77 6.07 0.58 -12.50
N SER A 78 7.02 1.51 -12.47
CA SER A 78 8.23 1.41 -11.64
C SER A 78 7.86 1.37 -10.15
N VAL A 79 7.05 2.33 -9.70
CA VAL A 79 6.57 2.37 -8.30
C VAL A 79 5.78 1.12 -7.93
N THR A 80 4.99 0.58 -8.87
CA THR A 80 4.25 -0.68 -8.67
C THR A 80 5.18 -1.88 -8.54
N ARG A 81 6.26 -1.96 -9.33
CA ARG A 81 7.29 -3.01 -9.24
C ARG A 81 8.07 -2.93 -7.93
N ASP A 82 8.49 -1.75 -7.52
CA ASP A 82 9.20 -1.53 -6.23
C ASP A 82 8.32 -1.93 -5.04
N ARG A 83 7.02 -1.61 -5.11
CA ARG A 83 6.03 -2.02 -4.11
C ARG A 83 5.82 -3.54 -4.09
N LEU A 84 5.85 -4.21 -5.25
CA LEU A 84 5.73 -5.67 -5.32
C LEU A 84 6.97 -6.36 -4.72
N ASP A 85 8.19 -5.94 -5.08
CA ASP A 85 9.43 -6.45 -4.47
C ASP A 85 9.46 -6.20 -2.95
N THR A 86 8.94 -5.06 -2.49
CA THR A 86 8.76 -4.79 -1.05
C THR A 86 7.82 -5.80 -0.38
N VAL A 87 6.69 -6.14 -1.01
CA VAL A 87 5.74 -7.15 -0.49
C VAL A 87 6.39 -8.53 -0.45
N GLU A 88 7.08 -8.95 -1.51
CA GLU A 88 7.79 -10.24 -1.58
C GLU A 88 8.84 -10.37 -0.46
N ARG A 89 9.69 -9.34 -0.28
CA ARG A 89 10.70 -9.32 0.80
C ARG A 89 10.09 -9.35 2.20
N LEU A 90 8.94 -8.69 2.40
CA LEU A 90 8.23 -8.73 3.69
C LEU A 90 7.66 -10.13 3.95
N LEU A 91 7.04 -10.77 2.95
CA LEU A 91 6.53 -12.13 3.08
C LEU A 91 7.65 -13.16 3.33
N GLU A 92 8.81 -13.00 2.71
CA GLU A 92 9.97 -13.85 2.92
C GLU A 92 10.60 -13.65 4.31
N LYS A 93 10.70 -12.39 4.76
CA LYS A 93 11.15 -12.04 6.12
C LYS A 93 10.26 -12.67 7.20
N GLU A 94 8.94 -12.63 7.01
CA GLU A 94 7.96 -13.26 7.91
C GLU A 94 7.80 -14.78 7.65
N ARG A 95 8.61 -15.37 6.75
CA ARG A 95 8.65 -16.81 6.40
C ARG A 95 7.33 -17.38 5.86
N VAL A 96 6.50 -16.53 5.24
CA VAL A 96 5.21 -16.90 4.64
C VAL A 96 5.39 -17.48 3.24
N LEU A 97 6.27 -16.89 2.43
CA LEU A 97 6.50 -17.25 1.03
C LEU A 97 7.97 -16.95 0.68
N LYS A 98 8.63 -17.80 -0.11
CA LYS A 98 9.95 -17.48 -0.70
C LYS A 98 9.76 -16.65 -1.97
N LYS A 99 10.67 -15.73 -2.29
CA LYS A 99 10.56 -14.94 -3.54
C LYS A 99 10.46 -15.82 -4.79
N SER A 100 11.26 -16.90 -4.87
CA SER A 100 11.22 -17.82 -6.02
C SER A 100 9.85 -18.49 -6.24
N ALA A 101 9.05 -18.67 -5.19
CA ALA A 101 7.72 -19.27 -5.32
C ALA A 101 6.70 -18.34 -6.03
N VAL A 102 7.05 -17.08 -6.28
CA VAL A 102 6.31 -16.18 -7.19
C VAL A 102 6.74 -16.40 -8.64
N ASP A 103 8.04 -16.59 -8.89
CA ASP A 103 8.60 -16.88 -10.22
C ASP A 103 8.18 -18.27 -10.73
N ASP A 104 8.15 -19.26 -9.82
CA ASP A 104 7.74 -20.64 -10.06
C ASP A 104 6.20 -20.84 -10.07
N TYR A 105 5.40 -19.77 -9.94
CA TYR A 105 3.94 -19.90 -9.77
C TYR A 105 3.19 -20.15 -11.09
N GLU A 106 2.75 -21.39 -11.28
CA GLU A 106 1.77 -21.75 -12.30
C GLU A 106 0.33 -21.43 -11.84
N PRO A 107 -0.42 -20.57 -12.56
CA PRO A 107 -1.82 -20.28 -12.23
C PRO A 107 -2.73 -21.46 -12.58
N ASP A 108 -3.75 -21.73 -11.74
CA ASP A 108 -4.82 -22.66 -12.10
C ASP A 108 -5.80 -21.99 -13.09
N ALA A 109 -6.61 -22.80 -13.79
CA ALA A 109 -7.58 -22.30 -14.77
C ALA A 109 -8.55 -21.25 -14.20
N LYS A 110 -8.80 -21.27 -12.89
CA LYS A 110 -9.60 -20.26 -12.18
C LYS A 110 -8.84 -18.94 -12.04
N ALA A 111 -7.58 -18.96 -11.65
CA ALA A 111 -6.71 -17.80 -11.58
C ALA A 111 -6.46 -17.20 -12.96
N GLU A 112 -6.34 -18.03 -14.00
CA GLU A 112 -6.24 -17.59 -15.40
C GLU A 112 -7.49 -16.87 -15.87
N ALA A 113 -8.68 -17.48 -15.74
CA ALA A 113 -9.96 -16.85 -16.11
C ALA A 113 -10.18 -15.52 -15.34
N GLN A 114 -9.82 -15.47 -14.06
CA GLN A 114 -9.86 -14.22 -13.29
C GLN A 114 -8.84 -13.18 -13.75
N ARG A 115 -7.64 -13.58 -14.18
CA ARG A 115 -6.64 -12.68 -14.77
C ARG A 115 -7.13 -12.16 -16.11
N GLU A 116 -7.76 -12.99 -16.92
CA GLU A 116 -8.35 -12.62 -18.21
C GLU A 116 -9.48 -11.60 -18.04
N GLN A 117 -10.48 -11.88 -17.20
CA GLN A 117 -11.55 -10.93 -16.90
C GLN A 117 -10.99 -9.59 -16.42
N ARG A 118 -10.05 -9.59 -15.45
CA ARG A 118 -9.43 -8.35 -14.96
C ARG A 118 -8.65 -7.60 -16.04
N ARG A 119 -8.02 -8.28 -17.00
CA ARG A 119 -7.36 -7.65 -18.16
C ARG A 119 -8.40 -7.05 -19.11
N ALA A 120 -9.46 -7.77 -19.43
CA ALA A 120 -10.56 -7.26 -20.27
C ALA A 120 -11.20 -6.00 -19.64
N ASP A 121 -11.58 -6.06 -18.36
CA ASP A 121 -12.13 -4.92 -17.61
C ASP A 121 -11.17 -3.73 -17.56
N TYR A 122 -9.86 -3.97 -17.50
CA TYR A 122 -8.85 -2.91 -17.49
C TYR A 122 -8.68 -2.27 -18.87
N ILE A 123 -8.59 -3.10 -19.93
CA ILE A 123 -8.48 -2.64 -21.32
C ILE A 123 -9.73 -1.85 -21.72
N ASP A 124 -10.93 -2.33 -21.40
CA ASP A 124 -12.19 -1.60 -21.64
C ASP A 124 -12.16 -0.21 -20.98
N ARG A 125 -11.84 -0.13 -19.69
CA ARG A 125 -11.76 1.15 -18.96
C ARG A 125 -10.71 2.11 -19.53
N VAL A 126 -9.59 1.60 -20.04
CA VAL A 126 -8.54 2.43 -20.66
C VAL A 126 -8.94 2.88 -22.08
N LEU A 127 -9.57 2.02 -22.87
CA LEU A 127 -9.92 2.28 -24.27
C LEU A 127 -11.31 2.89 -24.47
N ARG A 128 -12.17 2.97 -23.44
CA ARG A 128 -13.54 3.46 -23.53
C ARG A 128 -13.71 4.77 -24.31
N THR A 129 -12.82 5.74 -24.13
CA THR A 129 -12.85 7.01 -24.87
C THR A 129 -12.57 6.80 -26.36
N VAL A 130 -11.53 6.04 -26.69
CA VAL A 130 -11.15 5.71 -28.09
C VAL A 130 -12.26 4.90 -28.76
N SER A 131 -12.88 3.96 -28.04
CA SER A 131 -14.01 3.17 -28.53
C SER A 131 -15.24 4.03 -28.82
N ALA A 132 -15.53 5.03 -27.98
CA ALA A 132 -16.62 5.97 -28.21
C ALA A 132 -16.37 6.89 -29.41
N GLU A 133 -15.14 7.42 -29.55
CA GLU A 133 -14.71 8.20 -30.72
C GLU A 133 -14.80 7.36 -32.01
N LEU A 134 -14.34 6.11 -31.98
CA LEU A 134 -14.45 5.18 -33.10
C LEU A 134 -15.91 4.85 -33.44
N GLN A 135 -16.77 4.70 -32.44
CA GLN A 135 -18.21 4.45 -32.66
C GLN A 135 -18.91 5.68 -33.26
N GLU A 136 -18.56 6.91 -32.86
CA GLU A 136 -19.07 8.15 -33.48
C GLU A 136 -18.61 8.28 -34.94
N LEU A 137 -17.34 8.00 -35.22
CA LEU A 137 -16.79 8.00 -36.58
C LEU A 137 -17.41 6.91 -37.47
N SER A 138 -17.60 5.71 -36.92
CA SER A 138 -18.23 4.59 -37.63
C SER A 138 -19.73 4.86 -37.86
N GLY A 139 -20.42 5.42 -36.88
CA GLY A 139 -21.82 5.83 -36.98
C GLY A 139 -22.05 7.01 -37.93
N ARG A 140 -21.04 7.87 -38.15
CA ARG A 140 -21.02 8.87 -39.23
C ARG A 140 -20.84 8.27 -40.63
N THR A 141 -20.37 7.03 -40.74
CA THR A 141 -19.95 6.40 -42.01
C THR A 141 -20.93 5.30 -42.47
N ALA A 142 -21.75 4.75 -41.56
CA ALA A 142 -22.84 3.85 -41.91
C ALA A 142 -24.06 4.68 -42.37
N PRO A 143 -24.60 4.48 -43.59
CA PRO A 143 -25.94 4.96 -43.91
C PRO A 143 -26.94 4.32 -42.96
N SER A 144 -28.05 5.00 -42.68
CA SER A 144 -29.10 4.42 -41.85
C SER A 144 -29.64 3.14 -42.51
N MET A 145 -30.11 2.19 -41.70
CA MET A 145 -30.73 0.95 -42.20
C MET A 145 -31.89 1.27 -43.16
N GLU A 146 -32.58 2.39 -42.92
CA GLU A 146 -33.71 2.90 -43.70
C GLU A 146 -33.27 3.42 -45.08
N GLU A 147 -32.18 4.18 -45.17
CA GLU A 147 -31.55 4.58 -46.44
C GLU A 147 -31.00 3.38 -47.23
N ALA A 148 -30.42 2.40 -46.53
CA ALA A 148 -29.90 1.18 -47.13
C ALA A 148 -31.00 0.28 -47.72
N ILE A 149 -32.19 0.26 -47.11
CA ILE A 149 -33.37 -0.43 -47.64
C ILE A 149 -33.93 0.34 -48.85
N ALA A 150 -34.12 1.66 -48.73
CA ALA A 150 -34.66 2.49 -49.81
C ALA A 150 -33.84 2.44 -51.11
N ALA A 151 -32.51 2.32 -51.01
CA ALA A 151 -31.62 2.20 -52.17
C ALA A 151 -31.61 0.81 -52.85
N VAL A 152 -32.24 -0.20 -52.24
CA VAL A 152 -32.43 -1.55 -52.81
C VAL A 152 -33.83 -1.70 -53.41
N GLU A 153 -34.81 -0.93 -52.94
CA GLU A 153 -36.19 -0.93 -53.43
C GLU A 153 -36.45 0.05 -54.60
N SER A 154 -35.44 0.84 -55.01
CA SER A 154 -35.47 1.81 -56.12
C SER A 154 -34.80 1.31 -57.40
#